data_AF-A0A087UZK8-F1
#
_entry.id   AF-A0A087UZK8-F1
#
_cell.length_a   1.000
_cell.length_b   1.000
_cell.length_c   1.000
_cell.angle_alpha   90.00
_cell.angle_beta   90.00
_cell.angle_gamma   90.00
#
_symmetry.space_group_name_H-M   'P 1'
#
loop_
_entity.id
_entity.type
_entity.pdbx_description
1 polymer ?
#
loop_
_entity_poly.entity_id
_entity_poly.type
_entity_poly.pdbx_seq_one_letter_code
_entity_poly.pdbx_strand_id
1 'polypeptide(L)'
;MLLSAKNELNDLRQEHQREMEGLLENIRQLDRELSLNKLIIDMFIPPEYQDVIEQAVQWNEDIGEFQLKCVAYTGNNMRKQLPVVDKEKKKEVDNLDLSHLYLSYNTDNVTRIPTRLKSSRGKPG
;
A
#
# COMPACT_ATOMS: atom_id res chain seq x y z
N MET A 1 45.18 -21.51 -23.33
CA MET A 1 45.13 -20.22 -22.61
C MET A 1 44.18 -19.21 -23.24
N LEU A 2 44.34 -18.83 -24.52
CA LEU A 2 43.49 -17.80 -25.17
C LEU A 2 41.99 -18.13 -25.20
N LEU A 3 41.63 -19.40 -25.43
CA LEU A 3 40.22 -19.84 -25.40
C LEU A 3 39.61 -19.77 -23.99
N SER A 4 40.40 -20.03 -22.94
CA SER A 4 39.96 -19.90 -21.54
C SER A 4 39.66 -18.45 -21.20
N ALA A 5 40.60 -17.54 -21.52
CA ALA A 5 40.43 -16.11 -21.29
C ALA A 5 39.23 -15.53 -22.06
N LYS A 6 38.94 -16.04 -23.26
CA LYS A 6 37.75 -15.65 -24.03
C LYS A 6 36.45 -16.13 -23.39
N ASN A 7 36.44 -17.35 -22.82
CA ASN A 7 35.28 -17.89 -22.12
C ASN A 7 35.05 -17.13 -20.80
N GLU A 8 36.10 -16.89 -20.01
CA GLU A 8 36.02 -16.11 -18.76
C GLU A 8 35.47 -14.69 -19.00
N LEU A 9 35.91 -14.01 -20.06
CA LEU A 9 35.34 -12.71 -20.45
C LEU A 9 33.86 -12.78 -20.85
N ASN A 10 33.43 -13.89 -21.45
CA ASN A 10 32.04 -14.07 -21.83
C ASN A 10 31.18 -14.33 -20.58
N ASP A 11 31.67 -15.14 -19.66
CA ASP A 11 31.00 -15.45 -18.40
C ASP A 11 30.81 -14.17 -17.56
N LEU A 12 31.86 -13.35 -17.44
CA LEU A 12 31.83 -12.07 -16.74
C LEU A 12 30.84 -11.07 -17.38
N ARG A 13 30.81 -10.99 -18.71
CA ARG A 13 29.82 -10.16 -19.43
C ARG A 13 28.39 -10.63 -19.19
N GLN A 14 28.17 -11.94 -19.18
CA GLN A 14 26.86 -12.51 -18.93
C GLN A 14 26.40 -12.25 -17.49
N GLU A 15 27.32 -12.35 -16.52
CA GLU A 15 27.05 -12.01 -15.12
C GLU A 15 26.67 -10.54 -14.96
N HIS A 16 27.47 -9.62 -15.49
CA HIS A 16 27.15 -8.19 -15.47
C HIS A 16 25.81 -7.88 -16.14
N GLN A 17 25.49 -8.54 -17.25
CA GLN A 17 24.19 -8.36 -17.91
C GLN A 17 23.04 -8.78 -16.99
N ARG A 18 23.17 -9.91 -16.27
CA ARG A 18 22.16 -10.35 -15.29
C ARG A 18 22.05 -9.37 -14.12
N GLU A 19 23.17 -8.87 -13.60
CA GLU A 19 23.16 -7.86 -12.53
C GLU A 19 22.44 -6.58 -12.99
N MET A 20 22.75 -6.11 -14.19
CA MET A 20 22.08 -4.94 -14.78
C MET A 20 20.58 -5.15 -14.94
N GLU A 21 20.15 -6.31 -15.44
CA GLU A 21 18.74 -6.66 -15.55
C GLU A 21 18.04 -6.69 -14.18
N GLY A 22 18.71 -7.22 -13.15
CA GLY A 22 18.22 -7.19 -11.78
C GLY A 22 18.06 -5.77 -11.22
N LEU A 23 19.03 -4.90 -11.45
CA LEU A 23 18.95 -3.49 -11.06
C LEU A 23 17.81 -2.76 -11.78
N LEU A 24 17.63 -3.01 -13.08
CA LEU A 24 16.55 -2.41 -13.87
C LEU A 24 15.17 -2.87 -13.40
N GLU A 25 15.00 -4.14 -13.02
CA GLU A 25 13.72 -4.59 -12.47
C GLU A 25 13.44 -3.98 -11.09
N ASN A 26 14.47 -3.83 -10.24
CA ASN A 26 14.31 -3.16 -8.96
C ASN A 26 13.86 -1.69 -9.15
N ILE A 27 14.48 -0.96 -10.09
CA ILE A 27 14.07 0.41 -10.43
C ILE A 27 12.60 0.44 -10.84
N ARG A 28 12.17 -0.47 -11.73
CA ARG A 28 10.76 -0.56 -12.15
C ARG A 28 9.83 -0.86 -10.99
N GLN A 29 10.23 -1.70 -10.05
CA GLN A 29 9.44 -1.98 -8.86
C GLN A 29 9.29 -0.73 -7.98
N LEU A 30 10.39 -0.04 -7.69
CA LEU A 30 10.39 1.18 -6.88
C LEU A 30 9.54 2.27 -7.52
N ASP A 31 9.61 2.44 -8.84
CA ASP A 31 8.77 3.40 -9.57
C ASP A 31 7.28 3.08 -9.45
N ARG A 32 6.91 1.79 -9.49
CA ARG A 32 5.52 1.35 -9.28
C ARG A 32 5.04 1.70 -7.87
N GLU A 33 5.83 1.37 -6.85
CA GLU A 33 5.50 1.65 -5.45
C GLU A 33 5.40 3.15 -5.17
N LEU A 34 6.32 3.94 -5.70
CA LEU A 34 6.31 5.39 -5.57
C LEU A 34 5.09 6.01 -6.26
N SER A 35 4.74 5.53 -7.46
CA SER A 35 3.55 5.99 -8.18
C SER A 35 2.26 5.65 -7.41
N LEU A 36 2.19 4.46 -6.79
CA LEU A 36 1.07 4.07 -5.95
C LEU A 36 0.96 4.99 -4.72
N ASN A 37 2.07 5.26 -4.03
CA ASN A 37 2.07 6.14 -2.86
C ASN A 37 1.61 7.55 -3.21
N LYS A 38 2.06 8.10 -4.34
CA LYS A 38 1.59 9.40 -4.86
C LYS A 38 0.09 9.39 -5.12
N LEU A 39 -0.42 8.37 -5.81
CA LEU A 39 -1.85 8.22 -6.07
C LEU A 39 -2.67 8.17 -4.77
N ILE A 40 -2.19 7.45 -3.76
CA ILE A 40 -2.85 7.41 -2.44
C ILE A 40 -2.87 8.80 -1.82
N ILE A 41 -1.76 9.53 -1.84
CA ILE A 41 -1.70 10.91 -1.31
C ILE A 41 -2.72 11.80 -2.04
N ASP A 42 -2.74 11.78 -3.37
CA ASP A 42 -3.64 12.60 -4.18
C ASP A 42 -5.13 12.29 -3.94
N MET A 43 -5.46 11.02 -3.67
CA MET A 43 -6.84 10.59 -3.44
C MET A 43 -7.37 10.92 -2.05
N PHE A 44 -6.50 10.99 -1.04
CA PHE A 44 -6.90 11.12 0.37
C PHE A 44 -6.55 12.47 1.00
N ILE A 45 -5.59 13.21 0.44
CA ILE A 45 -5.11 14.48 0.98
C ILE A 45 -5.34 15.59 -0.07
N PRO A 46 -6.23 16.55 0.20
CA PRO A 46 -6.40 17.71 -0.67
C PRO A 46 -5.08 18.47 -0.87
N PRO A 47 -4.85 19.05 -2.07
CA PRO A 47 -3.57 19.64 -2.43
C PRO A 47 -3.14 20.76 -1.49
N GLU A 48 -4.09 21.56 -0.96
CA GLU A 48 -3.75 22.65 -0.05
C GLU A 48 -3.13 22.17 1.27
N TYR A 49 -3.47 20.93 1.70
CA TYR A 49 -2.91 20.33 2.90
C TYR A 49 -1.60 19.59 2.64
N GLN A 50 -1.32 19.18 1.40
CA GLN A 50 -0.05 18.51 1.07
C GLN A 50 1.13 19.46 1.32
N ASP A 51 1.05 20.70 0.82
CA ASP A 51 2.08 21.74 1.04
C ASP A 51 2.33 22.01 2.52
N VAL A 52 1.27 22.02 3.33
CA VAL A 52 1.37 22.24 4.79
C VAL A 52 2.06 21.08 5.48
N ILE A 53 1.76 19.84 5.06
CA ILE A 53 2.40 18.63 5.60
C ILE A 53 3.89 18.64 5.24
N GLU A 54 4.25 18.95 4.00
CA GLU A 54 5.65 19.00 3.55
C GLU A 54 6.49 19.99 4.36
N GLN A 55 5.94 21.17 4.69
CA GLN A 55 6.63 22.16 5.52
C GLN A 55 6.76 21.76 7.00
N ALA A 56 5.86 20.92 7.49
CA ALA A 56 5.79 20.52 8.89
C ALA A 56 6.55 19.21 9.19
N VAL A 57 6.91 18.45 8.16
CA VAL A 57 7.71 17.22 8.28
C VAL A 57 9.17 17.56 8.56
N GLN A 58 9.79 16.80 9.46
CA GLN A 58 11.22 16.89 9.75
C GLN A 58 11.83 15.49 9.79
N TRP A 59 13.02 15.35 9.23
CA TRP A 59 13.81 14.14 9.37
C TRP A 59 14.37 14.04 10.79
N ASN A 60 14.13 12.93 11.46
CA ASN A 60 14.71 12.63 12.77
C ASN A 60 15.87 11.64 12.59
N GLU A 61 17.11 12.11 12.77
CA GLU A 61 18.33 11.29 12.60
C GLU A 61 18.45 10.17 13.63
N ASP A 62 17.93 10.35 14.84
CA ASP A 62 18.07 9.37 15.93
C ASP A 62 17.28 8.09 15.67
N ILE A 63 16.13 8.22 15.01
CA ILE A 63 15.22 7.11 14.70
C ILE A 63 15.30 6.71 13.21
N GLY A 64 15.80 7.61 12.35
CA GLY A 64 15.89 7.37 10.92
C GLY A 64 14.53 7.42 10.21
N GLU A 65 13.63 8.29 10.68
CA GLU A 65 12.27 8.41 10.14
C GLU A 65 11.83 9.87 10.00
N PHE A 66 10.90 10.13 9.07
CA PHE A 66 10.22 11.42 8.96
C PHE A 66 9.15 11.57 10.06
N GLN A 67 9.24 12.64 10.83
CA GLN A 67 8.28 12.96 11.89
C GLN A 67 7.54 14.26 11.57
N LEU A 68 6.22 14.20 11.64
CA LEU A 68 5.37 15.38 11.51
C LEU A 68 5.21 16.04 12.89
N LYS A 69 5.38 17.36 12.95
CA LYS A 69 5.20 18.11 14.20
C LYS A 69 3.76 18.01 14.70
N CYS A 70 3.59 18.00 16.01
CA CYS A 70 2.28 18.08 16.67
C CYS A 70 1.31 16.92 16.33
N VAL A 71 1.80 15.80 15.76
CA VAL A 71 1.00 14.61 15.44
C VAL A 71 0.21 14.07 16.64
N ALA A 72 0.77 14.18 17.85
CA ALA A 72 0.11 13.77 19.09
C ALA A 72 -1.22 14.49 19.37
N TYR A 73 -1.42 15.70 18.83
CA TYR A 73 -2.65 16.48 19.02
C TYR A 73 -3.74 16.17 17.99
N THR A 74 -3.45 15.30 17.02
CA THR A 74 -4.47 14.86 16.07
C THR A 74 -5.47 13.91 16.76
N GLY A 75 -6.76 14.06 16.45
CA GLY A 75 -7.82 13.28 17.10
C GLY A 75 -7.66 11.76 16.94
N ASN A 76 -6.98 11.29 15.90
CA ASN A 76 -6.66 9.89 15.70
C ASN A 76 -5.68 9.35 16.76
N ASN A 77 -4.68 10.15 17.17
CA ASN A 77 -3.74 9.78 18.23
C ASN A 77 -4.31 10.01 19.64
N MET A 78 -5.30 10.88 19.78
CA MET A 78 -5.97 11.14 21.07
C MET A 78 -7.09 10.14 21.40
N ARG A 79 -7.59 9.37 20.42
CA ARG A 79 -8.49 8.24 20.72
C ARG A 79 -7.68 7.21 21.51
N LYS A 80 -7.95 7.13 22.82
CA LYS A 80 -7.64 5.95 23.63
C LYS A 80 -8.01 4.74 22.78
N GLN A 81 -7.05 3.84 22.55
CA GLN A 81 -7.28 2.58 21.85
C GLN A 81 -8.65 2.05 22.29
N LEU A 82 -9.62 2.02 21.36
CA LEU A 82 -10.82 1.23 21.62
C LEU A 82 -10.29 -0.15 22.02
N PRO A 83 -10.79 -0.75 23.11
CA PRO A 83 -10.28 -2.04 23.57
C PRO A 83 -10.22 -2.93 22.34
N VAL A 84 -9.01 -3.41 22.04
CA VAL A 84 -8.72 -4.29 20.91
C VAL A 84 -9.82 -5.33 20.93
N VAL A 85 -10.73 -5.27 19.95
CA VAL A 85 -11.77 -6.28 19.81
C VAL A 85 -11.01 -7.60 19.75
N ASP A 86 -11.27 -8.45 20.74
CA ASP A 86 -10.47 -9.62 21.07
C ASP A 86 -10.06 -10.37 19.81
N LYS A 87 -8.79 -10.79 19.77
CA LYS A 87 -8.18 -11.54 18.65
C LYS A 87 -9.01 -12.77 18.22
N GLU A 88 -9.95 -13.20 19.05
CA GLU A 88 -10.95 -14.23 18.77
C GLU A 88 -11.92 -13.86 17.63
N LYS A 89 -12.39 -12.62 17.53
CA LYS A 89 -13.29 -12.21 16.42
C LYS A 89 -12.56 -12.10 15.08
N LYS A 90 -11.23 -11.92 15.09
CA LYS A 90 -10.42 -11.85 13.87
C LYS A 90 -10.34 -13.21 13.16
N LYS A 91 -10.33 -14.32 13.93
CA LYS A 91 -10.37 -15.69 13.38
C LYS A 91 -11.68 -16.03 12.65
N GLU A 92 -12.79 -15.42 13.05
CA GLU A 92 -14.06 -15.61 12.36
C GLU A 92 -14.09 -14.86 11.02
N VAL A 93 -13.52 -13.65 10.95
CA VAL A 93 -13.44 -12.86 9.71
C VAL A 93 -12.54 -13.52 8.66
N ASP A 94 -11.43 -14.13 9.10
CA ASP A 94 -10.51 -14.85 8.21
C ASP A 94 -11.11 -16.18 7.66
N ASN A 95 -12.20 -16.69 8.24
CA ASN A 95 -12.89 -17.91 7.81
C ASN A 95 -14.19 -17.66 7.03
N LEU A 96 -14.45 -16.43 6.57
CA LEU A 96 -15.57 -16.21 5.66
C LEU A 96 -15.24 -16.80 4.29
N ASP A 97 -15.92 -17.89 3.92
CA ASP A 97 -15.90 -18.42 2.56
C ASP A 97 -16.63 -17.45 1.61
N LEU A 98 -15.86 -16.58 0.98
CA LEU A 98 -16.32 -15.61 -0.02
C LEU A 98 -16.35 -16.19 -1.44
N SER A 99 -16.15 -17.51 -1.63
CA SER A 99 -16.09 -18.14 -2.96
C SER A 99 -17.35 -17.88 -3.78
N HIS A 100 -18.50 -17.73 -3.12
CA HIS A 100 -19.79 -17.41 -3.75
C HIS A 100 -19.88 -15.99 -4.33
N LEU A 101 -19.03 -15.05 -3.88
CA LEU A 101 -18.92 -13.71 -4.47
C LEU A 101 -18.03 -13.70 -5.73
N TYR A 102 -17.07 -14.62 -5.80
CA TYR A 102 -16.06 -14.66 -6.87
C TYR A 102 -16.43 -15.58 -8.04
N LEU A 103 -17.51 -16.35 -7.94
CA LEU A 103 -17.98 -17.22 -9.01
C LEU A 103 -19.12 -16.58 -9.83
N SER A 104 -18.82 -15.48 -10.52
CA SER A 104 -19.34 -15.22 -11.87
C SER A 104 -18.80 -13.91 -12.42
N TYR A 105 -17.68 -13.98 -13.14
CA TYR A 105 -17.53 -13.11 -14.30
C TYR A 105 -18.48 -13.63 -15.39
N ASN A 106 -19.78 -13.41 -15.19
CA ASN A 106 -20.71 -13.43 -16.31
C ASN A 106 -20.73 -11.99 -16.82
N THR A 107 -20.06 -11.77 -17.95
CA THR A 107 -19.85 -10.46 -18.60
C THR A 107 -21.14 -9.77 -19.02
N ASP A 108 -22.29 -10.41 -18.81
CA ASP A 108 -23.57 -10.00 -19.39
C ASP A 108 -24.45 -9.16 -18.44
N ASN A 109 -24.05 -8.97 -17.17
CA ASN A 109 -24.90 -8.33 -16.14
C ASN A 109 -24.36 -6.99 -15.59
N VAL A 110 -23.65 -6.19 -16.39
CA VAL A 110 -23.06 -4.89 -15.98
C VAL A 110 -24.10 -3.85 -15.49
N THR A 111 -25.41 -4.10 -15.56
CA THR A 111 -26.43 -3.05 -15.34
C THR A 111 -27.12 -3.05 -13.97
N ARG A 112 -26.71 -3.85 -12.98
CA ARG A 112 -27.40 -3.84 -11.66
C ARG A 112 -26.44 -3.74 -10.49
N ILE A 113 -26.00 -2.53 -10.21
CA ILE A 113 -25.43 -2.17 -8.92
C ILE A 113 -26.59 -2.09 -7.91
N PRO A 114 -26.67 -2.96 -6.89
CA PRO A 114 -27.63 -2.77 -5.82
C PRO A 114 -27.14 -1.60 -4.95
N THR A 115 -27.91 -0.52 -4.93
CA THR A 115 -27.68 0.62 -4.06
C THR A 115 -27.74 0.18 -2.60
N ARG A 116 -26.71 0.60 -1.86
CA ARG A 116 -26.54 0.41 -0.41
C ARG A 116 -27.82 0.77 0.35
N LEU A 117 -28.47 -0.22 0.97
CA LEU A 117 -29.59 0.00 1.89
C LEU A 117 -29.11 0.87 3.07
N LYS A 118 -29.62 2.12 3.12
CA LYS A 118 -29.50 2.97 4.31
C LYS A 118 -30.34 2.35 5.43
N SER A 119 -29.68 1.94 6.51
CA SER A 119 -30.31 1.68 7.80
C SER A 119 -30.93 2.98 8.32
N SER A 120 -32.26 3.03 8.41
CA SER A 120 -32.98 4.06 9.15
C SER A 120 -33.28 3.58 10.58
N ARG A 121 -32.89 4.42 11.53
CA ARG A 121 -33.13 4.30 12.97
C ARG A 121 -34.57 4.72 13.27
N GLY A 122 -35.27 4.02 14.17
CA GLY A 122 -36.52 4.52 14.74
C GLY A 122 -37.24 3.52 15.65
N LYS A 123 -37.04 3.64 16.97
CA LYS A 123 -38.01 3.24 17.99
C LYS A 123 -37.99 4.29 19.11
N PRO A 124 -39.16 4.81 19.51
CA PRO A 124 -39.41 5.12 20.90
C PRO A 124 -40.58 4.28 21.42
N GLY A 125 -40.44 3.81 22.66
CA GLY A 125 -41.51 3.34 23.53
C GLY A 125 -41.37 4.06 24.86
#